data_AF-A0A661RR23-F1
#
_entry.id   AF-A0A661RR23-F1
#
_cell.length_a   1.000
_cell.length_b   1.000
_cell.length_c   1.000
_cell.angle_alpha   90.00
_cell.angle_beta   90.00
_cell.angle_gamma   90.00
#
_symmetry.space_group_name_H-M   'P 1'
#
loop_
_entity.id
_entity.type
_entity.pdbx_description
1 polymer ?
#
loop_
_entity_poly.entity_id
_entity_poly.type
_entity_poly.pdbx_seq_one_letter_code
_entity_poly.pdbx_strand_id
1 'polypeptide(L)'
;MDEKAKRLLKFLKEHKEDRGMMADLRRGFSEATEDRAWPYVARWCDLTNDRERIIYQTVMAAYAHHPEVSEKGNMGHVLRSLAMGDGRGEDGLKTFDGRFRRLLTCNSAQEACQHLIGIIRAVAQKEIRINYICLLKDLWYWGKRVKLSWASAYWGSDLQGGEA
;
A
#
# COMPACT_ATOMS: atom_id res chain seq x y z
N MET A 1 16.61 -4.13 4.00
CA MET A 1 15.16 -3.78 3.94
C MET A 1 14.26 -5.02 3.95
N ASP A 2 14.55 -6.06 3.18
CA ASP A 2 13.70 -7.26 3.10
C ASP A 2 13.38 -7.90 4.48
N GLU A 3 14.41 -8.16 5.28
CA GLU A 3 14.23 -8.71 6.64
C GLU A 3 13.45 -7.78 7.58
N LYS A 4 13.64 -6.47 7.47
CA LYS A 4 12.89 -5.49 8.27
C LYS A 4 11.41 -5.48 7.90
N ALA A 5 11.09 -5.65 6.61
CA ALA A 5 9.71 -5.77 6.13
C ALA A 5 9.03 -7.06 6.59
N LYS A 6 9.73 -8.20 6.54
CA LYS A 6 9.24 -9.48 7.09
C LYS A 6 8.97 -9.40 8.59
N ARG A 7 9.90 -8.80 9.35
CA ARG A 7 9.73 -8.57 10.80
C ARG A 7 8.54 -7.68 11.11
N LEU A 8 8.33 -6.61 10.34
CA LEU A 8 7.16 -5.75 10.50
C LEU A 8 5.86 -6.53 10.25
N LEU A 9 5.76 -7.26 9.15
CA LEU A 9 4.56 -8.04 8.85
C LEU A 9 4.30 -9.12 9.91
N LYS A 10 5.35 -9.79 10.41
CA LYS A 10 5.23 -10.76 11.50
C LYS A 10 4.65 -10.09 12.76
N PHE A 11 5.22 -8.96 13.17
CA PHE A 11 4.72 -8.18 14.32
C PHE A 11 3.24 -7.80 14.16
N LEU A 12 2.85 -7.30 12.99
CA LEU A 12 1.45 -6.92 12.72
C LEU A 12 0.50 -8.13 12.75
N LYS A 13 0.91 -9.28 12.21
CA LYS A 13 0.14 -10.53 12.26
C LYS A 13 -0.05 -11.03 13.68
N GLU A 14 0.99 -10.99 14.50
CA GLU A 14 0.94 -11.41 15.91
C GLU A 14 -0.02 -10.56 16.76
N HIS A 15 -0.26 -9.30 16.34
CA HIS A 15 -1.12 -8.35 17.05
C HIS A 15 -2.44 -8.06 16.31
N LYS A 16 -2.81 -8.84 15.29
CA LYS A 16 -4.05 -8.63 14.51
C LYS A 16 -5.30 -8.57 15.40
N GLU A 17 -5.34 -9.36 16.47
CA GLU A 17 -6.46 -9.44 17.41
C GLU A 17 -6.41 -8.39 18.53
N ASP A 18 -5.31 -7.63 18.65
CA ASP A 18 -5.24 -6.48 19.56
C ASP A 18 -6.03 -5.31 18.96
N ARG A 19 -7.31 -5.24 19.33
CA ARG A 19 -8.24 -4.21 18.83
C ARG A 19 -7.81 -2.80 19.19
N GLY A 20 -7.15 -2.61 20.33
CA GLY A 20 -6.66 -1.30 20.79
C GLY A 20 -5.52 -0.82 19.91
N MET A 21 -4.48 -1.65 19.76
CA MET A 21 -3.36 -1.36 18.88
C MET A 21 -3.82 -1.14 17.44
N MET A 22 -4.69 -2.00 16.90
CA MET A 22 -5.19 -1.84 15.53
C MET A 22 -6.04 -0.57 15.37
N ALA A 23 -6.77 -0.14 16.41
CA ALA A 23 -7.49 1.13 16.38
C ALA A 23 -6.55 2.33 16.34
N ASP A 24 -5.48 2.31 17.13
CA ASP A 24 -4.46 3.36 17.15
C ASP A 24 -3.69 3.42 15.83
N LEU A 25 -3.28 2.28 15.26
CA LEU A 25 -2.62 2.23 13.97
C LEU A 25 -3.47 2.81 12.84
N ARG A 26 -4.79 2.56 12.81
CA ARG A 26 -5.70 3.15 11.82
C ARG A 26 -5.72 4.69 11.88
N ARG A 27 -5.45 5.30 13.04
CA ARG A 27 -5.38 6.76 13.16
C ARG A 27 -4.17 7.37 12.45
N GLY A 28 -3.16 6.57 12.12
CA GLY A 28 -2.01 6.98 11.30
C GLY A 28 -2.34 7.45 9.88
N PHE A 29 -3.58 7.31 9.41
CA PHE A 29 -4.05 7.92 8.15
C PHE A 29 -4.62 9.33 8.31
N SER A 30 -4.64 9.90 9.52
CA SER A 30 -5.18 11.22 9.81
C SER A 30 -4.15 12.06 10.54
N GLU A 31 -3.71 13.15 9.92
CA GLU A 31 -2.77 14.11 10.50
C GLU A 31 -3.21 14.62 11.88
N ALA A 32 -4.51 14.81 12.09
CA ALA A 32 -5.05 15.25 13.37
C ALA A 32 -4.91 14.25 14.53
N THR A 33 -4.60 12.98 14.24
CA THR A 33 -4.57 11.91 15.26
C THR A 33 -3.50 10.85 15.02
N GLU A 34 -2.50 11.16 14.19
CA GLU A 34 -1.45 10.20 13.88
C GLU A 34 -0.55 9.91 15.08
N ASP A 35 -0.55 10.81 16.08
CA ASP A 35 0.12 10.67 17.36
C ASP A 35 -0.23 9.36 18.08
N ARG A 36 -1.46 8.88 17.91
CA ARG A 36 -1.90 7.59 18.47
C ARG A 36 -1.13 6.40 17.89
N ALA A 37 -0.70 6.47 16.63
CA ALA A 37 0.07 5.40 15.99
C ALA A 37 1.56 5.44 16.37
N TRP A 38 2.08 6.61 16.76
CA TRP A 38 3.51 6.83 16.97
C TRP A 38 4.19 5.90 17.98
N PRO A 39 3.58 5.51 19.12
CA PRO A 39 4.19 4.54 20.04
C PRO A 39 4.55 3.20 19.38
N TYR A 40 3.76 2.78 18.39
CA TYR A 40 4.00 1.54 17.65
C TYR A 40 4.97 1.75 16.48
N VAL A 41 4.89 2.91 15.81
CA VAL A 41 5.77 3.28 14.69
C VAL A 41 7.21 3.54 15.14
N ALA A 42 7.42 4.13 16.32
CA ALA A 42 8.73 4.46 16.88
C ALA A 42 9.68 3.26 17.04
N ARG A 43 9.12 2.04 17.08
CA ARG A 43 9.91 0.79 17.13
C ARG A 43 10.63 0.49 15.82
N TRP A 44 10.23 1.15 14.72
CA TRP A 44 10.68 0.84 13.36
C TRP A 44 11.49 1.96 12.72
N CYS A 45 11.42 3.19 13.22
CA CYS A 45 12.15 4.32 12.67
C CYS A 45 12.38 5.42 13.71
N ASP A 46 13.28 6.34 13.38
CA ASP A 46 13.35 7.64 14.01
C ASP A 46 12.10 8.45 13.64
N LEU A 47 11.29 8.81 14.64
CA LEU A 47 10.07 9.58 14.41
C LEU A 47 10.35 10.98 13.87
N THR A 48 11.54 11.55 14.09
CA THR A 48 11.90 12.88 13.56
C THR A 48 12.26 12.83 12.08
N ASN A 49 12.50 11.64 11.52
CA ASN A 49 12.67 11.42 10.10
C ASN A 49 11.30 11.24 9.44
N ASP A 50 10.74 12.32 8.91
CA ASP A 50 9.42 12.35 8.25
C ASP A 50 9.26 11.25 7.19
N ARG A 51 10.28 11.04 6.37
CA ARG A 51 10.22 10.04 5.30
C ARG A 51 10.04 8.64 5.87
N GLU A 52 10.84 8.27 6.87
CA GLU A 52 10.71 6.95 7.49
C GLU A 52 9.40 6.83 8.27
N ARG A 53 9.06 7.83 9.09
CA ARG A 53 7.81 7.86 9.87
C ARG A 53 6.61 7.63 8.97
N ILE A 54 6.46 8.44 7.91
CA ILE A 54 5.31 8.37 7.00
C ILE A 54 5.24 7.02 6.28
N ILE A 55 6.37 6.45 5.85
CA ILE A 55 6.40 5.14 5.19
C ILE A 55 5.94 4.03 6.13
N TYR A 56 6.52 3.93 7.34
CA TYR A 56 6.11 2.89 8.30
C TYR A 56 4.68 3.08 8.76
N GLN A 57 4.29 4.30 9.12
CA GLN A 57 2.93 4.63 9.53
C GLN A 57 1.91 4.25 8.47
N THR A 58 2.19 4.56 7.19
CA THR A 58 1.29 4.22 6.08
C THR A 58 1.10 2.72 5.95
N VAL A 59 2.17 1.93 5.98
CA VAL A 59 2.09 0.47 5.84
C VAL A 59 1.39 -0.17 7.04
N MET A 60 1.67 0.29 8.26
CA MET A 60 1.06 -0.23 9.48
C MET A 60 -0.43 0.12 9.56
N ALA A 61 -0.80 1.36 9.24
CA ALA A 61 -2.19 1.79 9.16
C ALA A 61 -2.94 1.04 8.04
N ALA A 62 -2.28 0.78 6.91
CA ALA A 62 -2.86 0.00 5.83
C ALA A 62 -3.25 -1.41 6.27
N TYR A 63 -2.32 -2.10 6.94
CA TYR A 63 -2.59 -3.42 7.50
C TYR A 63 -3.73 -3.38 8.52
N ALA A 64 -3.74 -2.39 9.41
CA ALA A 64 -4.77 -2.25 10.44
C ALA A 64 -6.17 -1.95 9.86
N HIS A 65 -6.25 -1.39 8.66
CA HIS A 65 -7.49 -1.23 7.90
C HIS A 65 -7.88 -2.48 7.09
N HIS A 66 -6.90 -3.25 6.61
CA HIS A 66 -7.14 -4.39 5.75
C HIS A 66 -6.11 -5.52 6.01
N PRO A 67 -6.29 -6.34 7.06
CA PRO A 67 -5.28 -7.32 7.48
C PRO A 67 -5.18 -8.56 6.57
N GLU A 68 -5.67 -8.47 5.33
CA GLU A 68 -5.65 -9.55 4.35
C GLU A 68 -4.39 -9.46 3.48
N VAL A 69 -3.58 -10.51 3.57
CA VAL A 69 -2.21 -10.51 3.06
C VAL A 69 -2.10 -11.35 1.79
N SER A 70 -1.40 -10.81 0.80
CA SER A 70 -0.88 -11.57 -0.34
C SER A 70 0.63 -11.78 -0.19
N GLU A 71 1.14 -12.93 -0.63
CA GLU A 71 2.59 -13.19 -0.72
C GLU A 71 3.19 -12.71 -2.04
N LYS A 72 2.34 -12.40 -3.03
CA LYS A 72 2.72 -12.06 -4.41
C LYS A 72 2.07 -10.76 -4.87
N GLY A 73 2.63 -10.20 -5.94
CA GLY A 73 2.14 -8.96 -6.54
C GLY A 73 2.60 -7.71 -5.81
N ASN A 74 2.53 -6.59 -6.52
CA ASN A 74 2.80 -5.22 -6.04
C ASN A 74 1.49 -4.41 -6.12
N MET A 75 1.52 -3.12 -5.77
CA MET A 75 0.32 -2.28 -5.82
C MET A 75 -0.24 -2.08 -7.24
N GLY A 76 0.54 -2.26 -8.30
CA GLY A 76 0.03 -2.24 -9.67
C GLY A 76 -1.00 -3.35 -9.91
N HIS A 77 -0.75 -4.55 -9.38
CA HIS A 77 -1.70 -5.67 -9.43
C HIS A 77 -2.97 -5.35 -8.63
N VAL A 78 -2.79 -4.84 -7.40
CA VAL A 78 -3.90 -4.47 -6.50
C VAL A 78 -4.80 -3.41 -7.15
N LEU A 79 -4.19 -2.37 -7.75
CA LEU A 79 -4.90 -1.29 -8.42
C LEU A 79 -5.60 -1.75 -9.69
N ARG A 80 -5.01 -2.69 -10.44
CA ARG A 80 -5.65 -3.29 -11.60
C ARG A 80 -6.89 -4.09 -11.18
N SER A 81 -6.77 -4.94 -10.15
CA SER A 81 -7.91 -5.66 -9.59
C SER A 81 -9.00 -4.72 -9.10
N LEU A 82 -8.62 -3.61 -8.45
CA LEU A 82 -9.57 -2.59 -8.00
C LEU A 82 -10.30 -1.92 -9.17
N ALA A 83 -9.58 -1.60 -10.26
CA ALA A 83 -10.16 -0.99 -11.45
C ALA A 83 -11.12 -1.94 -12.20
N MET A 84 -10.83 -3.25 -12.20
CA MET A 84 -11.67 -4.26 -12.85
C MET A 84 -12.88 -4.68 -12.00
N GLY A 85 -12.77 -4.61 -10.67
CA GLY A 85 -13.73 -5.17 -9.70
C GLY A 85 -15.08 -4.46 -9.59
N ASP A 86 -15.39 -3.50 -10.46
CA ASP A 86 -16.68 -2.82 -10.54
C ASP A 86 -17.61 -3.39 -11.63
N GLY A 87 -17.29 -4.55 -12.21
CA GLY A 87 -18.07 -5.15 -13.31
C GLY A 87 -17.99 -4.37 -14.62
N ARG A 88 -17.13 -3.35 -14.68
CA ARG A 88 -16.89 -2.48 -15.85
C ARG A 88 -15.81 -3.02 -16.77
N GLY A 89 -15.13 -4.11 -16.40
CA GLY A 89 -14.05 -4.71 -17.20
C GLY A 89 -13.01 -3.67 -17.61
N GLU A 90 -12.73 -3.60 -18.92
CA GLU A 90 -11.75 -2.66 -19.49
C GLU A 90 -12.15 -1.18 -19.36
N ASP A 91 -13.44 -0.86 -19.31
CA ASP A 91 -13.89 0.53 -19.11
C ASP A 91 -13.63 1.02 -17.68
N GLY A 92 -13.56 0.09 -16.73
CA GLY A 92 -13.06 0.34 -15.38
C GLY A 92 -11.59 0.75 -15.37
N LEU A 93 -10.75 0.11 -16.19
CA LEU A 93 -9.33 0.50 -16.33
C LEU A 93 -9.19 1.92 -16.87
N LYS A 94 -9.97 2.30 -17.90
CA LYS A 94 -9.93 3.65 -18.50
C LYS A 94 -10.31 4.73 -17.49
N THR A 95 -11.34 4.50 -16.69
CA THR A 95 -11.79 5.47 -15.67
C THR A 95 -10.87 5.54 -14.45
N PHE A 96 -10.18 4.44 -14.11
CA PHE A 96 -9.24 4.40 -12.99
C PHE A 96 -7.82 4.85 -13.36
N ASP A 97 -7.49 4.90 -14.65
CA ASP A 97 -6.15 5.24 -15.18
C ASP A 97 -5.64 6.59 -14.66
N GLY A 98 -6.50 7.61 -14.58
CA GLY A 98 -6.13 8.92 -14.05
C GLY A 98 -5.67 8.88 -12.59
N ARG A 99 -6.31 8.04 -11.75
CA ARG A 99 -5.91 7.86 -10.34
C ARG A 99 -4.57 7.16 -10.25
N PHE A 100 -4.35 6.14 -11.07
CA PHE A 100 -3.08 5.42 -11.10
C PHE A 100 -1.92 6.28 -11.63
N ARG A 101 -2.14 7.03 -12.70
CA ARG A 101 -1.13 7.99 -13.22
C ARG A 101 -0.73 9.01 -12.17
N ARG A 102 -1.68 9.52 -11.36
CA ARG A 102 -1.38 10.45 -10.28
C ARG A 102 -0.41 9.87 -9.25
N LEU A 103 -0.55 8.58 -8.90
CA LEU A 103 0.43 7.90 -8.06
C LEU A 103 1.81 7.85 -8.72
N LEU A 104 1.89 7.51 -10.01
CA LEU A 104 3.16 7.44 -10.72
C LEU A 104 3.85 8.81 -10.85
N THR A 105 3.09 9.90 -10.83
CA THR A 105 3.65 11.27 -10.84
C THR A 105 4.21 11.72 -9.49
N CYS A 106 3.91 11.05 -8.37
CA CYS A 106 4.42 11.41 -7.05
C CYS A 106 5.96 11.44 -7.02
N ASN A 107 6.54 12.58 -6.66
CA ASN A 107 8.00 12.78 -6.65
C ASN A 107 8.67 12.18 -5.43
N SER A 108 7.90 11.99 -4.34
CA SER A 108 8.38 11.42 -3.09
C SER A 108 7.55 10.23 -2.63
N ALA A 109 8.12 9.43 -1.74
CA ALA A 109 7.40 8.35 -1.08
C ALA A 109 6.26 8.91 -0.20
N GLN A 110 6.46 10.08 0.43
CA GLN A 110 5.46 10.73 1.25
C GLN A 110 4.22 11.15 0.44
N GLU A 111 4.40 11.75 -0.73
CA GLU A 111 3.29 12.06 -1.65
C GLU A 111 2.54 10.81 -2.08
N ALA A 112 3.28 9.73 -2.41
CA ALA A 112 2.67 8.46 -2.76
C ALA A 112 1.85 7.89 -1.59
N CYS A 113 2.36 7.97 -0.36
CA CYS A 113 1.67 7.54 0.85
C CYS A 113 0.34 8.29 1.06
N GLN A 114 0.30 9.60 0.88
CA GLN A 114 -0.92 10.40 1.00
C GLN A 114 -2.01 9.93 0.03
N HIS A 115 -1.65 9.66 -1.23
CA HIS A 115 -2.59 9.13 -2.22
C HIS A 115 -3.02 7.69 -1.94
N LEU A 116 -2.13 6.87 -1.36
CA LEU A 116 -2.44 5.48 -1.01
C LEU A 116 -3.53 5.36 0.06
N ILE A 117 -3.72 6.35 0.95
CA ILE A 117 -4.74 6.30 2.00
C ILE A 117 -6.13 6.03 1.42
N GLY A 118 -6.53 6.81 0.40
CA GLY A 118 -7.84 6.64 -0.25
C GLY A 118 -7.95 5.32 -0.99
N ILE A 119 -6.86 4.87 -1.62
CA ILE A 119 -6.80 3.60 -2.35
C ILE A 119 -6.95 2.42 -1.39
N ILE A 120 -6.26 2.44 -0.26
CA ILE A 120 -6.29 1.35 0.72
C ILE A 120 -7.70 1.19 1.30
N ARG A 121 -8.41 2.30 1.54
CA ARG A 121 -9.82 2.24 1.96
C ARG A 121 -10.71 1.58 0.91
N ALA A 122 -10.51 1.89 -0.38
CA ALA A 122 -11.25 1.27 -1.47
C ALA A 122 -10.89 -0.22 -1.65
N VAL A 123 -9.59 -0.57 -1.51
CA VAL A 123 -9.10 -1.94 -1.51
C VAL A 123 -9.74 -2.75 -0.39
N ALA A 124 -9.82 -2.19 0.82
CA ALA A 124 -10.43 -2.84 1.97
C ALA A 124 -11.91 -3.19 1.74
N GLN A 125 -12.67 -2.29 1.09
CA GLN A 125 -14.08 -2.53 0.74
C GLN A 125 -14.27 -3.63 -0.29
N LYS A 126 -13.27 -3.87 -1.13
CA LYS A 126 -13.29 -4.89 -2.19
C LYS A 126 -12.56 -6.18 -1.81
N GLU A 127 -12.09 -6.27 -0.57
CA GLU A 127 -11.35 -7.41 -0.01
C GLU A 127 -10.13 -7.85 -0.85
N ILE A 128 -9.48 -6.90 -1.54
CA ILE A 128 -8.32 -7.20 -2.40
C ILE A 128 -7.05 -7.30 -1.54
N ARG A 129 -6.49 -8.51 -1.44
CA ARG A 129 -5.30 -8.78 -0.63
C ARG A 129 -4.07 -7.96 -1.05
N ILE A 130 -3.30 -7.48 -0.07
CA ILE A 130 -2.10 -6.65 -0.30
C ILE A 130 -0.82 -7.40 0.11
N ASN A 131 0.23 -7.29 -0.70
CA ASN A 131 1.58 -7.70 -0.30
C ASN A 131 2.29 -6.57 0.47
N TYR A 132 2.13 -6.57 1.79
CA TYR A 132 2.68 -5.53 2.67
C TYR A 132 4.22 -5.50 2.71
N ILE A 133 4.88 -6.64 2.48
CA ILE A 133 6.35 -6.70 2.36
C ILE A 133 6.78 -5.94 1.11
N CYS A 134 6.14 -6.22 -0.03
CA CYS A 134 6.43 -5.51 -1.27
C CYS A 134 6.08 -4.02 -1.17
N LEU A 135 4.92 -3.68 -0.59
CA LEU A 135 4.50 -2.30 -0.40
C LEU A 135 5.53 -1.49 0.39
N LEU A 136 6.02 -2.01 1.52
CA LEU A 136 7.02 -1.30 2.32
C LEU A 136 8.32 -1.11 1.52
N LYS A 137 8.78 -2.14 0.82
CA LYS A 137 9.99 -2.06 -0.01
C LYS A 137 9.83 -1.05 -1.14
N ASP A 138 8.69 -1.04 -1.80
CA ASP A 138 8.39 -0.15 -2.91
C ASP A 138 8.34 1.31 -2.47
N LEU A 139 7.71 1.60 -1.32
CA LEU A 139 7.74 2.94 -0.72
C LEU A 139 9.15 3.33 -0.26
N TRP A 140 9.89 2.39 0.32
CA TRP A 140 11.27 2.63 0.75
C TRP A 140 12.23 2.92 -0.40
N TYR A 141 12.02 2.32 -1.57
CA TYR A 141 12.83 2.52 -2.77
C TYR A 141 12.07 3.31 -3.85
N TRP A 142 11.11 4.15 -3.43
CA TRP A 142 10.25 4.88 -4.33
C TRP A 142 11.07 5.67 -5.36
N GLY A 143 10.77 5.47 -6.64
CA GLY A 143 11.53 6.03 -7.75
C GLY A 143 11.16 5.36 -9.07
N LYS A 144 11.87 5.70 -10.14
CA LYS A 144 11.56 5.26 -11.52
C LYS A 144 11.38 3.74 -11.63
N ARG A 145 12.25 2.95 -10.98
CA ARG A 145 12.17 1.48 -11.01
C ARG A 145 10.86 0.94 -10.43
N VAL A 146 10.45 1.44 -9.26
CA VAL A 146 9.20 1.03 -8.60
C VAL A 146 8.00 1.45 -9.45
N LYS A 147 8.01 2.70 -9.94
CA LYS A 147 6.96 3.22 -10.83
C LYS A 147 6.79 2.37 -12.09
N LEU A 148 7.89 1.97 -12.73
CA LEU A 148 7.86 1.07 -13.89
C LEU A 148 7.34 -0.32 -13.53
N SER A 149 7.72 -0.87 -12.38
CA SER A 149 7.21 -2.16 -11.91
C SER A 149 5.71 -2.13 -11.62
N TRP A 150 5.21 -1.06 -11.00
CA TRP A 150 3.78 -0.86 -10.78
C TRP A 150 3.04 -0.67 -12.11
N ALA A 151 3.59 0.13 -13.01
CA ALA A 151 3.04 0.37 -14.35
C ALA A 151 2.93 -0.92 -15.17
N SER A 152 4.00 -1.73 -15.18
CA SER A 152 4.02 -3.03 -15.86
C SER A 152 3.00 -3.99 -15.27
N ALA A 153 2.85 -4.03 -13.95
CA ALA A 153 1.82 -4.85 -13.30
C ALA A 153 0.39 -4.37 -13.60
N TYR A 154 0.18 -3.05 -13.72
CA TYR A 154 -1.14 -2.48 -13.96
C TYR A 154 -1.57 -2.59 -15.42
N TRP A 155 -0.69 -2.28 -16.38
CA TRP A 155 -1.00 -2.26 -17.82
C TRP A 155 -0.52 -3.50 -18.59
N GLY A 156 0.47 -4.24 -18.09
CA GLY A 156 1.22 -5.25 -18.86
C GLY A 156 0.49 -6.57 -19.12
N SER A 157 -0.84 -6.59 -19.06
CA SER A 157 -1.66 -7.78 -19.35
C SER A 157 -1.77 -8.17 -20.82
N ASP A 158 -1.16 -7.42 -21.73
CA ASP A 158 -1.35 -7.65 -23.18
C ASP A 158 -0.21 -8.48 -23.81
N LEU A 159 0.72 -9.01 -23.02
CA LEU A 159 1.87 -9.78 -23.53
C LEU A 159 1.87 -11.28 -23.15
N GLN A 160 0.81 -11.78 -22.50
CA GLN A 160 0.67 -13.22 -22.18
C GLN A 160 -0.73 -13.77 -22.53
N GLY A 161 -1.35 -13.24 -23.58
CA GLY A 161 -2.64 -13.69 -24.11
C GLY A 161 -2.59 -14.12 -25.58
N GLY A 162 -1.43 -14.58 -26.04
CA GLY A 162 -1.19 -14.92 -27.44
C GLY A 162 -0.24 -16.10 -27.61
N GLU A 163 -0.54 -17.22 -26.96
CA GLU A 163 -0.16 -18.54 -27.50
C GLU A 163 -1.38 -19.45 -27.36
N ALA A 164 -1.77 -19.99 -28.51
CA ALA A 164 -2.94 -20.82 -28.77
C ALA A 164 -2.80 -22.23 -28.19
#